data_AF-A0A4Q1F3N5-F1
#
_entry.id   AF-A0A4Q1F3N5-F1
#
_cell.length_a   1.000
_cell.length_b   1.000
_cell.length_c   1.000
_cell.angle_alpha   90.00
_cell.angle_beta   90.00
_cell.angle_gamma   90.00
#
_symmetry.space_group_name_H-M   'P 1'
#
loop_
_entity.id
_entity.type
_entity.pdbx_description
1 polymer ?
#
loop_
_entity_poly.entity_id
_entity_poly.type
_entity_poly.pdbx_seq_one_letter_code
_entity_poly.pdbx_strand_id
1 'polypeptide(L)'
;MKNKLLPLFFILASYSAYSQVGIGTTMPDPSSQLEVVANDKGVLIPRIQLKNITDASTIANGNVNSLLVFNTATAADIKPGYYYWYDNKWNRIVIAGEIESNKGTVIYNAVTKEFVFVDDSGTNQPLDFGSSVKKHETITTLTNNNDGTYTYLNETGENPVTINVVGDVANNFESIINNPAVTNVLNTFVTKSEGTVSFNSTTNEFTYTDASGATKVVNISEIVKGNETITTLTNNNDGTYTYLK
;
A
#
# COMPACT_ATOMS: atom_id res chain seq x y z
N MET A 1 -60.94 81.78 11.21
CA MET A 1 -60.53 80.79 12.22
C MET A 1 -59.07 80.45 11.94
N LYS A 2 -58.14 80.76 12.87
CA LYS A 2 -56.69 80.66 12.64
C LYS A 2 -56.23 79.19 12.64
N ASN A 3 -55.35 78.82 11.71
CA ASN A 3 -54.81 77.49 11.43
C ASN A 3 -54.05 76.86 12.62
N LYS A 4 -54.74 76.54 13.73
CA LYS A 4 -54.15 75.93 14.93
C LYS A 4 -53.94 74.41 14.83
N LEU A 5 -54.36 73.78 13.73
CA LEU A 5 -54.22 72.33 13.51
C LEU A 5 -52.85 71.91 12.95
N LEU A 6 -52.14 72.80 12.25
CA LEU A 6 -50.82 72.52 11.67
C LEU A 6 -49.73 72.18 12.70
N PRO A 7 -49.57 72.91 13.82
CA PRO A 7 -48.58 72.53 14.84
C PRO A 7 -48.93 71.22 15.56
N LEU A 8 -50.23 70.89 15.68
CA LEU A 8 -50.66 69.63 16.29
C LEU A 8 -50.30 68.42 15.43
N PHE A 9 -50.36 68.57 14.10
CA PHE A 9 -49.95 67.53 13.15
C PHE A 9 -48.43 67.25 13.20
N PHE A 10 -47.61 68.31 13.36
CA PHE A 10 -46.15 68.15 13.52
C PHE A 10 -45.76 67.46 14.84
N ILE A 11 -46.52 67.66 15.92
CA ILE A 11 -46.29 67.02 17.23
C ILE A 11 -46.74 65.55 17.24
N LEU A 12 -47.79 65.18 16.48
CA LEU A 12 -48.21 63.78 16.36
C LEU A 12 -47.30 62.97 15.42
N ALA A 13 -46.68 63.61 14.42
CA ALA A 13 -45.76 62.95 13.49
C ALA A 13 -44.39 62.59 14.10
N SER A 14 -44.05 63.13 15.27
CA SER A 14 -42.75 62.89 15.94
C SER A 14 -42.67 61.61 16.80
N TYR A 15 -43.70 60.76 16.81
CA TYR A 15 -43.81 59.68 17.81
C TYR A 15 -43.11 58.35 17.49
N SER A 16 -42.37 58.20 16.38
CA SER A 16 -41.64 56.94 16.12
C SER A 16 -40.41 57.11 15.24
N ALA A 17 -39.38 57.81 15.73
CA ALA A 17 -38.04 57.70 15.17
C ALA A 17 -37.30 56.56 15.87
N TYR A 18 -37.27 55.38 15.24
CA TYR A 18 -36.34 54.31 15.65
C TYR A 18 -34.93 54.73 15.23
N SER A 19 -34.08 55.10 16.18
CA SER A 19 -32.67 55.42 15.89
C SER A 19 -31.82 54.19 16.12
N GLN A 20 -31.18 53.69 15.05
CA GLN A 20 -29.98 52.86 15.16
C GLN A 20 -28.86 53.63 15.86
N VAL A 21 -28.02 52.93 16.62
CA VAL A 21 -26.90 53.55 17.34
C VAL A 21 -25.64 53.44 16.49
N GLY A 22 -25.25 54.54 15.86
CA GLY A 22 -23.95 54.69 15.23
C GLY A 22 -22.94 55.34 16.16
N ILE A 23 -21.79 54.72 16.38
CA ILE A 23 -20.66 55.33 17.07
C ILE A 23 -19.52 55.46 16.07
N GLY A 24 -19.15 56.69 15.72
CA GLY A 24 -18.11 56.95 14.72
C GLY A 24 -18.58 56.89 13.26
N THR A 25 -19.88 56.70 13.02
CA THR A 25 -20.53 56.82 11.69
C THR A 25 -21.84 57.59 11.81
N THR A 26 -22.12 58.45 10.83
CA THR A 26 -23.40 59.20 10.73
C THR A 26 -24.48 58.45 9.95
N MET A 27 -24.12 57.35 9.28
CA MET A 27 -25.03 56.55 8.49
C MET A 27 -24.76 55.06 8.79
N PRO A 28 -25.25 54.55 9.93
CA PRO A 28 -25.06 53.13 10.26
C PRO A 28 -25.76 52.22 9.25
N ASP A 29 -25.27 50.98 9.11
CA ASP A 29 -25.92 49.97 8.28
C ASP A 29 -27.35 49.71 8.81
N PRO A 30 -28.39 49.74 7.96
CA PRO A 30 -29.78 49.49 8.36
C PRO A 30 -30.02 48.13 9.03
N SER A 31 -29.11 47.17 8.85
CA SER A 31 -29.16 45.83 9.46
C SER A 31 -28.55 45.79 10.86
N SER A 32 -27.99 46.91 11.35
CA SER A 32 -27.30 47.00 12.63
C SER A 32 -28.14 47.76 13.67
N GLN A 33 -28.25 47.19 14.87
CA GLN A 33 -28.82 47.90 16.01
C GLN A 33 -27.77 48.80 16.69
N LEU A 34 -26.50 48.40 16.60
CA LEU A 34 -25.31 49.14 17.04
C LEU A 34 -24.18 48.90 16.03
N GLU A 35 -23.61 49.98 15.51
CA GLU A 35 -22.41 49.95 14.68
C GLU A 35 -21.33 50.86 15.30
N VAL A 36 -20.11 50.34 15.41
CA VAL A 36 -18.97 51.09 15.95
C VAL A 36 -17.86 51.11 14.90
N VAL A 37 -17.54 52.31 14.40
CA VAL A 37 -16.54 52.54 13.34
C VAL A 37 -15.40 53.40 13.88
N ALA A 38 -14.17 52.87 13.82
CA ALA A 38 -12.94 53.60 14.12
C ALA A 38 -11.74 52.94 13.42
N ASN A 39 -10.69 53.70 13.11
CA ASN A 39 -9.46 53.17 12.49
C ASN A 39 -8.37 52.80 13.52
N ASP A 40 -8.48 53.34 14.73
CA ASP A 40 -7.44 53.32 15.76
C ASP A 40 -7.99 53.12 17.19
N LYS A 41 -9.27 52.75 17.31
CA LYS A 41 -9.96 52.52 18.60
C LYS A 41 -10.72 51.19 18.59
N GLY A 42 -10.86 50.59 19.77
CA GLY A 42 -11.66 49.38 19.98
C GLY A 42 -12.83 49.60 20.94
N VAL A 43 -13.57 48.53 21.22
CA VAL A 43 -14.70 48.54 22.17
C VAL A 43 -14.29 47.85 23.46
N LEU A 44 -14.44 48.55 24.59
CA LEU A 44 -14.34 47.92 25.91
C LEU A 44 -15.68 47.28 26.27
N ILE A 45 -15.73 45.97 26.17
CA ILE A 45 -16.81 45.14 26.71
C ILE A 45 -16.75 45.17 28.26
N PRO A 46 -17.90 45.12 28.97
CA PRO A 46 -17.94 45.11 30.42
C PRO A 46 -16.95 44.11 31.04
N ARG A 47 -16.09 44.62 31.94
CA ARG A 47 -15.08 43.82 32.65
C ARG A 47 -15.67 43.36 33.98
N ILE A 48 -15.89 42.05 34.11
CA ILE A 48 -16.62 41.45 35.21
C ILE A 48 -15.74 40.43 35.92
N GLN A 49 -15.79 40.37 37.25
CA GLN A 49 -15.17 39.30 38.04
C GLN A 49 -16.17 38.16 38.19
N LEU A 50 -16.20 37.23 37.23
CA LEU A 50 -17.04 36.04 37.35
C LEU A 50 -16.54 35.15 38.48
N LYS A 51 -17.44 34.43 39.14
CA LYS A 51 -17.09 33.51 40.23
C LYS A 51 -16.77 32.09 39.75
N ASN A 52 -17.50 31.60 38.76
CA ASN A 52 -17.37 30.28 38.14
C ASN A 52 -18.13 30.25 36.80
N ILE A 53 -18.15 29.10 36.12
CA ILE A 53 -18.77 28.95 34.80
C ILE A 53 -20.31 29.05 34.82
N THR A 54 -20.96 28.89 35.97
CA THR A 54 -22.42 28.96 36.13
C THR A 54 -22.87 30.22 36.88
N ASP A 55 -22.01 31.22 37.02
CA ASP A 55 -22.29 32.44 37.78
C ASP A 55 -23.45 33.25 37.17
N ALA A 56 -24.63 33.07 37.75
CA ALA A 56 -25.87 33.80 37.43
C ALA A 56 -26.12 35.01 38.34
N SER A 57 -25.23 35.27 39.30
CA SER A 57 -25.46 36.24 40.38
C SER A 57 -24.75 37.57 40.19
N THR A 58 -23.58 37.55 39.53
CA THR A 58 -22.74 38.75 39.39
C THR A 58 -23.41 39.80 38.50
N ILE A 59 -24.28 39.38 37.58
CA ILE A 59 -25.13 40.28 36.79
C ILE A 59 -26.52 40.29 37.44
N ALA A 60 -26.88 41.41 38.06
CA ALA A 60 -28.00 41.51 39.00
C ALA A 60 -29.39 41.15 38.42
N ASN A 61 -29.60 41.37 37.13
CA ASN A 61 -30.89 41.10 36.46
C ASN A 61 -30.92 39.73 35.75
N GLY A 62 -29.96 38.84 36.09
CA GLY A 62 -29.80 37.55 35.45
C GLY A 62 -29.09 37.62 34.10
N ASN A 63 -28.61 36.46 33.66
CA ASN A 63 -27.91 36.32 32.40
C ASN A 63 -28.88 35.92 31.28
N VAL A 64 -28.67 36.48 30.08
CA VAL A 64 -29.44 36.17 28.87
C VAL A 64 -28.51 35.62 27.79
N ASN A 65 -29.02 34.76 26.92
CA ASN A 65 -28.22 34.18 25.84
C ASN A 65 -27.59 35.29 24.99
N SER A 66 -26.34 35.08 24.58
CA SER A 66 -25.51 36.03 23.82
C SER A 66 -24.96 37.23 24.62
N LEU A 67 -25.14 37.29 25.94
CA LEU A 67 -24.53 38.34 26.75
C LEU A 67 -23.00 38.18 26.77
N LEU A 68 -22.26 39.20 26.32
CA LEU A 68 -20.80 39.18 26.19
C LEU A 68 -20.13 40.00 27.30
N VAL A 69 -19.13 39.42 27.97
CA VAL A 69 -18.32 40.07 29.01
C VAL A 69 -16.84 39.74 28.84
N PHE A 70 -15.97 40.57 29.42
CA PHE A 70 -14.57 40.22 29.64
C PHE A 70 -14.39 39.82 31.11
N ASN A 71 -14.13 38.54 31.36
CA ASN A 71 -13.83 38.06 32.70
C ASN A 71 -12.42 38.53 33.12
N THR A 72 -12.29 39.08 34.34
CA THR A 72 -11.00 39.48 34.92
C THR A 72 -10.54 38.58 36.06
N ALA A 73 -11.38 37.64 36.52
CA ALA A 73 -11.06 36.74 37.61
C ALA A 73 -10.36 35.47 37.11
N THR A 74 -9.57 34.86 37.99
CA THR A 74 -9.05 33.50 37.82
C THR A 74 -9.68 32.64 38.91
N ALA A 75 -10.33 31.55 38.53
CA ALA A 75 -10.86 30.53 39.43
C ALA A 75 -10.62 29.14 38.83
N ALA A 76 -11.22 28.09 39.40
CA ALA A 76 -10.96 26.71 38.99
C ALA A 76 -11.36 26.42 37.53
N ASP A 77 -12.49 26.96 37.09
CA ASP A 77 -13.12 26.70 35.79
C ASP A 77 -13.16 27.92 34.86
N ILE A 78 -12.62 29.06 35.31
CA ILE A 78 -12.58 30.32 34.55
C ILE A 78 -11.21 30.97 34.59
N LYS A 79 -10.83 31.60 33.48
CA LYS A 79 -9.58 32.35 33.30
C LYS A 79 -9.92 33.74 32.73
N PRO A 80 -9.04 34.73 32.83
CA PRO A 80 -9.25 36.00 32.14
C PRO A 80 -9.46 35.82 30.62
N GLY A 81 -10.41 36.55 30.05
CA GLY A 81 -10.76 36.46 28.63
C GLY A 81 -12.21 36.81 28.31
N TYR A 82 -12.60 36.67 27.04
CA TYR A 82 -13.97 36.93 26.61
C TYR A 82 -14.87 35.73 26.86
N TYR A 83 -16.05 35.98 27.43
CA TYR A 83 -17.07 34.98 27.71
C TYR A 83 -18.42 35.45 27.20
N TYR A 84 -19.22 34.52 26.68
CA TYR A 84 -20.62 34.75 26.36
C TYR A 84 -21.53 33.78 27.11
N TRP A 85 -22.69 34.26 27.57
CA TRP A 85 -23.66 33.39 28.22
C TRP A 85 -24.45 32.61 27.18
N TYR A 86 -24.50 31.29 27.33
CA TYR A 86 -25.33 30.41 26.51
C TYR A 86 -25.50 29.07 27.23
N ASP A 87 -26.72 28.51 27.19
CA ASP A 87 -27.04 27.20 27.78
C ASP A 87 -26.68 27.10 29.28
N ASN A 88 -27.13 28.10 30.05
CA ASN A 88 -26.95 28.21 31.50
C ASN A 88 -25.48 28.22 31.98
N LYS A 89 -24.54 28.62 31.12
CA LYS A 89 -23.13 28.74 31.46
C LYS A 89 -22.45 29.85 30.68
N TRP A 90 -21.34 30.34 31.23
CA TRP A 90 -20.39 31.22 30.56
C TRP A 90 -19.50 30.38 29.64
N ASN A 91 -19.52 30.63 28.34
CA ASN A 91 -18.67 29.96 27.37
C ASN A 91 -17.51 30.87 27.01
N ARG A 92 -16.28 30.41 27.19
CA ARG A 92 -15.08 31.19 26.86
C ARG A 92 -14.81 31.15 25.36
N ILE A 93 -14.49 32.30 24.78
CA ILE A 93 -13.91 32.37 23.43
C ILE A 93 -12.42 32.10 23.57
N VAL A 94 -11.98 30.92 23.12
CA VAL A 94 -10.57 30.48 23.22
C VAL A 94 -9.75 30.96 22.03
N ILE A 95 -8.45 31.21 22.24
CA ILE A 95 -7.50 31.47 21.16
C ILE A 95 -6.82 30.17 20.72
N ALA A 96 -6.31 30.12 19.49
CA ALA A 96 -5.72 28.92 18.90
C ALA A 96 -4.64 28.25 19.78
N GLY A 97 -3.85 29.04 20.53
CA GLY A 97 -2.81 28.53 21.43
C GLY A 97 -3.32 27.90 22.74
N GLU A 98 -4.62 27.99 23.03
CA GLU A 98 -5.25 27.40 24.23
C GLU A 98 -6.11 26.17 23.92
N ILE A 99 -6.21 25.79 22.64
CA ILE A 99 -6.86 24.54 22.24
C ILE A 99 -5.86 23.42 22.49
N GLU A 100 -5.97 22.76 23.63
CA GLU A 100 -5.21 21.53 23.83
C GLU A 100 -5.71 20.47 22.85
N SER A 101 -4.79 19.87 22.10
CA SER A 101 -5.14 18.78 21.20
C SER A 101 -5.58 17.60 22.07
N ASN A 102 -6.75 17.03 21.76
CA ASN A 102 -7.27 15.91 22.54
C ASN A 102 -6.29 14.74 22.49
N LYS A 103 -6.11 14.04 23.62
CA LYS A 103 -5.32 12.79 23.69
C LYS A 103 -5.78 11.81 22.62
N GLY A 104 -4.83 11.14 21.96
CA GLY A 104 -5.10 10.21 20.86
C GLY A 104 -5.40 10.87 19.51
N THR A 105 -5.39 12.21 19.42
CA THR A 105 -5.49 12.90 18.12
C THR A 105 -4.24 12.60 17.29
N VAL A 106 -4.44 12.21 16.03
CA VAL A 106 -3.37 12.09 15.04
C VAL A 106 -3.32 13.38 14.22
N ILE A 107 -2.14 13.98 14.15
CA ILE A 107 -1.89 15.25 13.48
C ILE A 107 -0.89 15.01 12.36
N TYR A 108 -1.23 15.45 11.15
CA TYR A 108 -0.31 15.47 10.02
C TYR A 108 0.39 16.83 9.93
N ASN A 109 1.71 16.85 9.97
CA ASN A 109 2.50 18.05 9.73
C ASN A 109 2.85 18.15 8.24
N ALA A 110 2.23 19.09 7.52
CA ALA A 110 2.47 19.26 6.08
C ALA A 110 3.88 19.77 5.71
N VAL A 111 4.61 20.36 6.67
CA VAL A 111 5.99 20.86 6.45
C VAL A 111 6.99 19.72 6.57
N THR A 112 6.94 18.96 7.68
CA THR A 112 7.86 17.82 7.89
C THR A 112 7.39 16.56 7.17
N LYS A 113 6.12 16.51 6.73
CA LYS A 113 5.43 15.36 6.14
C LYS A 113 5.32 14.16 7.07
N GLU A 114 5.29 14.41 8.37
CA GLU A 114 5.21 13.37 9.40
C GLU A 114 3.85 13.36 10.08
N PHE A 115 3.48 12.19 10.59
CA PHE A 115 2.36 12.04 11.51
C PHE A 115 2.88 12.05 12.94
N VAL A 116 2.18 12.75 13.83
CA VAL A 116 2.36 12.66 15.28
C VAL A 116 1.04 12.28 15.93
N PHE A 117 1.09 11.64 17.09
CA PHE A 117 -0.09 11.47 17.94
C PHE A 117 0.12 12.22 19.26
N VAL A 118 -0.96 12.70 19.85
CA VAL A 118 -0.95 13.32 21.17
C VAL A 118 -1.02 12.22 22.23
N ASP A 119 0.03 12.06 23.03
CA ASP A 119 0.10 11.03 24.07
C ASP A 119 -0.73 11.39 25.32
N ASP A 120 -0.70 10.52 26.33
CA ASP A 120 -1.44 10.72 27.59
C ASP A 120 -0.96 11.93 28.41
N SER A 121 0.23 12.44 28.12
CA SER A 121 0.78 13.67 28.71
C SER A 121 0.38 14.93 27.96
N GLY A 122 -0.30 14.81 26.81
CA GLY A 122 -0.62 15.94 25.93
C GLY A 122 0.51 16.33 24.98
N THR A 123 1.57 15.51 24.89
CA THR A 123 2.74 15.80 24.07
C THR A 123 2.64 15.12 22.71
N ASN A 124 3.12 15.78 21.66
CA ASN A 124 3.20 15.19 20.32
C ASN A 124 4.34 14.18 20.25
N GLN A 125 4.01 12.92 19.94
CA GLN A 125 4.95 11.84 19.70
C GLN A 125 4.95 11.44 18.23
N PRO A 126 6.13 11.21 17.62
CA PRO A 126 6.21 10.76 16.23
C PRO A 126 5.53 9.40 16.04
N LEU A 127 4.73 9.29 14.98
CA LEU A 127 4.11 8.05 14.53
C LEU A 127 4.88 7.51 13.33
N ASP A 128 5.80 6.59 13.57
CA ASP A 128 6.63 5.97 12.53
C ASP A 128 5.98 4.71 11.97
N PHE A 129 5.22 4.89 10.88
CA PHE A 129 4.64 3.77 10.15
C PHE A 129 5.69 2.85 9.51
N GLY A 130 6.85 3.38 9.09
CA GLY A 130 7.88 2.59 8.43
C GLY A 130 8.47 1.53 9.36
N SER A 131 8.80 1.92 10.59
CA SER A 131 9.26 0.99 11.61
C SER A 131 8.16 0.02 12.04
N SER A 132 6.92 0.49 12.22
CA SER A 132 5.81 -0.39 12.59
C SER A 132 5.51 -1.43 11.51
N VAL A 133 5.53 -1.04 10.24
CA VAL A 133 5.36 -1.98 9.12
C VAL A 133 6.49 -2.99 9.11
N LYS A 134 7.76 -2.56 9.09
CA LYS A 134 8.92 -3.49 9.10
C LYS A 134 8.91 -4.47 10.27
N LYS A 135 8.46 -4.05 11.46
CA LYS A 135 8.37 -4.92 12.64
C LYS A 135 7.31 -6.03 12.50
N HIS A 136 6.25 -5.78 11.72
CA HIS A 136 5.11 -6.69 11.56
C HIS A 136 4.98 -7.24 10.13
N GLU A 137 5.92 -6.93 9.25
CA GLU A 137 6.03 -7.56 7.94
C GLU A 137 6.32 -9.05 8.13
N THR A 138 5.53 -9.87 7.46
CA THR A 138 5.75 -11.31 7.34
C THR A 138 6.84 -11.55 6.30
N ILE A 139 7.96 -12.15 6.72
CA ILE A 139 9.08 -12.45 5.82
C ILE A 139 8.87 -13.85 5.22
N THR A 140 8.68 -13.94 3.91
CA THR A 140 8.70 -15.19 3.14
C THR A 140 10.01 -15.27 2.36
N THR A 141 10.71 -16.40 2.39
CA THR A 141 11.97 -16.57 1.65
C THR A 141 11.97 -17.83 0.79
N LEU A 142 12.68 -17.77 -0.33
CA LEU A 142 13.04 -18.92 -1.14
C LEU A 142 14.56 -18.87 -1.34
N THR A 143 15.27 -19.75 -0.64
CA THR A 143 16.74 -19.77 -0.63
C THR A 143 17.24 -20.88 -1.53
N ASN A 144 18.14 -20.56 -2.47
CA ASN A 144 18.83 -21.55 -3.28
C ASN A 144 19.97 -22.18 -2.47
N ASN A 145 19.96 -23.50 -2.34
CA ASN A 145 20.98 -24.24 -1.58
C ASN A 145 22.21 -24.62 -2.43
N ASN A 146 22.23 -24.26 -3.72
CA ASN A 146 23.30 -24.52 -4.70
C ASN A 146 23.56 -26.00 -5.02
N ASP A 147 22.67 -26.90 -4.62
CA ASP A 147 22.70 -28.33 -4.90
C ASP A 147 21.48 -28.82 -5.71
N GLY A 148 20.71 -27.88 -6.27
CA GLY A 148 19.46 -28.16 -6.97
C GLY A 148 18.24 -28.25 -6.04
N THR A 149 18.41 -28.01 -4.74
CA THR A 149 17.32 -27.85 -3.80
C THR A 149 17.11 -26.37 -3.42
N TYR A 150 15.88 -26.05 -3.00
CA TYR A 150 15.52 -24.75 -2.47
C TYR A 150 14.83 -24.90 -1.12
N THR A 151 15.14 -24.00 -0.20
CA THR A 151 14.48 -23.93 1.10
C THR A 151 13.46 -22.79 1.06
N TYR A 152 12.18 -23.15 1.11
CA TYR A 152 11.07 -22.21 1.28
C TYR A 152 10.77 -22.03 2.77
N LEU A 153 10.76 -20.78 3.23
CA LEU A 153 10.32 -20.42 4.58
C LEU A 153 9.08 -19.53 4.46
N ASN A 154 7.98 -19.96 5.08
CA ASN A 154 6.72 -19.22 5.10
C ASN A 154 6.76 -18.06 6.11
N GLU A 155 5.66 -17.32 6.18
CA GLU A 155 5.45 -16.18 7.08
C GLU A 155 5.54 -16.52 8.56
N THR A 156 5.30 -17.77 8.97
CA THR A 156 5.39 -18.15 10.38
C THR A 156 6.83 -18.36 10.83
N GLY A 157 7.77 -18.46 9.88
CA GLY A 157 9.18 -18.75 10.18
C GLY A 157 9.42 -20.17 10.70
N GLU A 158 8.39 -21.03 10.67
CA GLU A 158 8.44 -22.38 11.19
C GLU A 158 8.26 -23.40 10.05
N ASN A 159 8.88 -24.58 10.21
CA ASN A 159 8.75 -25.71 9.30
C ASN A 159 9.14 -25.38 7.84
N PRO A 160 10.42 -25.08 7.57
CA PRO A 160 10.88 -24.85 6.20
C PRO A 160 10.58 -26.05 5.32
N VAL A 161 10.15 -25.78 4.09
CA VAL A 161 9.85 -26.80 3.08
C VAL A 161 11.01 -26.86 2.10
N THR A 162 11.55 -28.06 1.90
CA THR A 162 12.56 -28.30 0.87
C THR A 162 11.88 -28.63 -0.46
N ILE A 163 12.16 -27.84 -1.48
CA ILE A 163 11.79 -28.11 -2.87
C ILE A 163 13.00 -28.76 -3.54
N ASN A 164 12.88 -30.02 -3.96
CA ASN A 164 13.99 -30.77 -4.53
C ASN A 164 13.79 -30.98 -6.04
N VAL A 165 14.24 -30.01 -6.84
CA VAL A 165 14.05 -30.03 -8.30
C VAL A 165 14.76 -31.22 -8.93
N VAL A 166 15.99 -31.50 -8.51
CA VAL A 166 16.77 -32.63 -9.04
C VAL A 166 16.12 -33.97 -8.67
N GLY A 167 15.65 -34.09 -7.43
CA GLY A 167 14.90 -35.26 -6.97
C GLY A 167 13.61 -35.45 -7.74
N ASP A 168 12.85 -34.39 -7.98
CA ASP A 168 11.61 -34.44 -8.78
C ASP A 168 11.89 -34.90 -10.22
N VAL A 169 12.96 -34.40 -10.84
CA VAL A 169 13.39 -34.86 -12.18
C VAL A 169 13.77 -36.34 -12.16
N ALA A 170 14.54 -36.78 -11.15
CA ALA A 170 14.93 -38.18 -11.03
C ALA A 170 13.73 -39.11 -10.81
N ASN A 171 12.80 -38.73 -9.93
CA ASN A 171 11.61 -39.51 -9.61
C ASN A 171 10.62 -39.58 -10.78
N ASN A 172 10.55 -38.53 -11.60
CA ASN A 172 9.68 -38.48 -12.78
C ASN A 172 10.41 -38.85 -14.08
N PHE A 173 11.64 -39.39 -14.02
CA PHE A 173 12.49 -39.58 -15.19
C PHE A 173 11.83 -40.47 -16.26
N GLU A 174 11.13 -41.53 -15.87
CA GLU A 174 10.41 -42.40 -16.80
C GLU A 174 9.36 -41.64 -17.62
N SER A 175 8.53 -40.82 -16.96
CA SER A 175 7.56 -39.95 -17.63
C SER A 175 8.23 -38.93 -18.56
N ILE A 176 9.38 -38.39 -18.13
CA ILE A 176 10.15 -37.41 -18.91
C ILE A 176 10.69 -38.04 -20.21
N ILE A 177 11.30 -39.23 -20.14
CA ILE A 177 11.88 -39.88 -21.33
C ILE A 177 10.83 -40.46 -22.28
N ASN A 178 9.62 -40.74 -21.78
CA ASN A 178 8.49 -41.18 -22.60
C ASN A 178 7.84 -40.02 -23.40
N ASN A 179 8.23 -38.77 -23.16
CA ASN A 179 7.82 -37.65 -23.99
C ASN A 179 8.58 -37.67 -25.34
N PRO A 180 7.90 -37.80 -26.49
CA PRO A 180 8.55 -37.91 -27.80
C PRO A 180 9.52 -36.77 -28.11
N ALA A 181 9.24 -35.55 -27.66
CA ALA A 181 10.14 -34.42 -27.87
C ALA A 181 11.49 -34.62 -27.15
N VAL A 182 11.46 -35.13 -25.92
CA VAL A 182 12.68 -35.44 -25.14
C VAL A 182 13.41 -36.62 -25.77
N THR A 183 12.70 -37.69 -26.13
CA THR A 183 13.30 -38.86 -26.78
C THR A 183 13.98 -38.49 -28.10
N ASN A 184 13.38 -37.64 -28.93
CA ASN A 184 13.96 -37.21 -30.21
C ASN A 184 15.26 -36.42 -30.01
N VAL A 185 15.31 -35.54 -29.00
CA VAL A 185 16.52 -34.82 -28.63
C VAL A 185 17.59 -35.80 -28.15
N LEU A 186 17.25 -36.72 -27.24
CA LEU A 186 18.18 -37.75 -26.74
C LEU A 186 18.73 -38.63 -27.86
N ASN A 187 17.88 -39.08 -28.78
CA ASN A 187 18.29 -39.87 -29.94
C ASN A 187 19.31 -39.14 -30.82
N THR A 188 19.24 -37.80 -30.90
CA THR A 188 20.24 -37.01 -31.65
C THR A 188 21.64 -37.11 -31.03
N PHE A 189 21.74 -37.22 -29.70
CA PHE A 189 23.02 -37.38 -29.01
C PHE A 189 23.50 -38.84 -29.01
N VAL A 190 22.59 -39.78 -28.73
CA VAL A 190 22.91 -41.22 -28.67
C VAL A 190 23.38 -41.73 -30.03
N THR A 191 22.70 -41.36 -31.11
CA THR A 191 23.05 -41.83 -32.47
C THR A 191 24.33 -41.20 -33.02
N LYS A 192 24.79 -40.08 -32.48
CA LYS A 192 26.04 -39.41 -32.92
C LYS A 192 27.28 -39.86 -32.15
N SER A 193 27.14 -40.70 -31.14
CA SER A 193 28.29 -41.23 -30.40
C SER A 193 29.04 -42.24 -31.27
N GLU A 194 30.37 -42.11 -31.36
CA GLU A 194 31.22 -43.04 -32.11
C GLU A 194 30.99 -44.48 -31.64
N GLY A 195 30.90 -45.40 -32.60
CA GLY A 195 30.66 -46.83 -32.35
C GLY A 195 29.21 -47.19 -32.05
N THR A 196 28.29 -46.22 -31.94
CA THR A 196 26.85 -46.53 -31.80
C THR A 196 26.38 -47.31 -33.02
N VAL A 197 25.87 -48.52 -32.81
CA VAL A 197 25.22 -49.34 -33.84
C VAL A 197 23.71 -49.14 -33.77
N SER A 198 23.09 -48.82 -34.91
CA SER A 198 21.65 -48.65 -35.03
C SER A 198 21.08 -49.56 -36.11
N PHE A 199 19.91 -50.12 -35.85
CA PHE A 199 19.14 -50.87 -36.85
C PHE A 199 17.95 -50.04 -37.32
N ASN A 200 17.86 -49.82 -38.63
CA ASN A 200 16.70 -49.18 -39.24
C ASN A 200 15.72 -50.27 -39.71
N SER A 201 14.61 -50.45 -39.01
CA SER A 201 13.58 -51.45 -39.35
C SER A 201 12.81 -51.15 -40.64
N THR A 202 12.88 -49.91 -41.15
CA THR A 202 12.24 -49.54 -42.43
C THR A 202 13.11 -49.95 -43.61
N THR A 203 14.44 -49.77 -43.52
CA THR A 203 15.39 -50.15 -44.59
C THR A 203 16.03 -51.53 -44.38
N ASN A 204 15.84 -52.15 -43.20
CA ASN A 204 16.51 -53.37 -42.75
C ASN A 204 18.05 -53.27 -42.74
N GLU A 205 18.59 -52.08 -42.47
CA GLU A 205 20.03 -51.82 -42.48
C GLU A 205 20.58 -51.66 -41.06
N PHE A 206 21.72 -52.27 -40.81
CA PHE A 206 22.58 -51.91 -39.69
C PHE A 206 23.47 -50.75 -40.09
N THR A 207 23.66 -49.80 -39.19
CA THR A 207 24.57 -48.66 -39.35
C THR A 207 25.42 -48.51 -38.11
N TYR A 208 26.60 -47.93 -38.25
CA TYR A 208 27.42 -47.46 -37.13
C TYR A 208 27.82 -46.00 -37.32
N THR A 209 28.10 -45.31 -36.23
CA THR A 209 28.65 -43.95 -36.28
C THR A 209 30.16 -43.98 -36.20
N ASP A 210 30.86 -43.37 -37.16
CA ASP A 210 32.32 -43.32 -37.19
C ASP A 210 32.90 -42.21 -36.30
N ALA A 211 34.24 -42.12 -36.20
CA ALA A 211 34.95 -41.13 -35.41
C ALA A 211 34.68 -39.66 -35.81
N SER A 212 34.12 -39.42 -37.01
CA SER A 212 33.71 -38.09 -37.47
C SER A 212 32.26 -37.75 -37.10
N GLY A 213 31.53 -38.68 -36.48
CA GLY A 213 30.11 -38.57 -36.18
C GLY A 213 29.21 -38.86 -37.39
N ALA A 214 29.76 -39.40 -38.49
CA ALA A 214 29.00 -39.75 -39.68
C ALA A 214 28.45 -41.19 -39.58
N THR A 215 27.21 -41.38 -40.03
CA THR A 215 26.58 -42.70 -40.10
C THR A 215 27.09 -43.48 -41.32
N LYS A 216 27.51 -44.73 -41.10
CA LYS A 216 28.00 -45.68 -42.10
C LYS A 216 27.18 -46.95 -42.09
N VAL A 217 26.86 -47.49 -43.26
CA VAL A 217 26.11 -48.75 -43.39
C VAL A 217 27.04 -49.94 -43.13
N VAL A 218 26.58 -50.90 -42.33
CA VAL A 218 27.22 -52.21 -42.16
C VAL A 218 26.62 -53.17 -43.18
N ASN A 219 27.30 -53.33 -44.32
CA ASN A 219 26.87 -54.25 -45.36
C ASN A 219 27.28 -55.68 -45.02
N ILE A 220 26.39 -56.40 -44.32
CA ILE A 220 26.65 -57.80 -43.91
C ILE A 220 26.88 -58.69 -45.13
N SER A 221 26.19 -58.47 -46.25
CA SER A 221 26.36 -59.28 -47.46
C SER A 221 27.77 -59.15 -48.06
N GLU A 222 28.37 -57.96 -48.02
CA GLU A 222 29.76 -57.75 -48.44
C GLU A 222 30.75 -58.41 -47.49
N ILE A 223 30.53 -58.30 -46.17
CA ILE A 223 31.37 -58.94 -45.16
C ILE A 223 31.35 -60.46 -45.33
N VAL A 224 30.16 -61.03 -45.51
CA VAL A 224 29.99 -62.48 -45.73
C VAL A 224 30.69 -62.90 -47.02
N LYS A 225 30.41 -62.25 -48.16
CA LYS A 225 31.06 -62.58 -49.45
C LYS A 225 32.58 -62.42 -49.41
N GLY A 226 33.10 -61.42 -48.71
CA GLY A 226 34.53 -61.19 -48.57
C GLY A 226 35.25 -62.24 -47.73
N ASN A 227 34.52 -62.93 -46.84
CA ASN A 227 35.06 -63.92 -45.91
C ASN A 227 34.63 -65.37 -46.26
N GLU A 228 33.78 -65.55 -47.26
CA GLU A 228 33.42 -66.86 -47.79
C GLU A 228 34.63 -67.50 -48.49
N THR A 229 35.03 -68.69 -48.05
CA THR A 229 36.00 -69.50 -48.81
C THR A 229 35.29 -70.12 -50.01
N ILE A 230 35.73 -69.75 -51.22
CA ILE A 230 35.28 -70.39 -52.45
C ILE A 230 35.78 -71.83 -52.44
N THR A 231 34.87 -72.79 -52.26
CA THR A 231 35.21 -74.21 -52.30
C THR A 231 34.69 -74.81 -53.60
N THR A 232 35.54 -75.52 -54.31
CA THR A 232 35.16 -76.19 -55.56
C THR A 232 35.32 -77.69 -55.41
N LEU A 233 34.29 -78.43 -55.80
CA LEU A 233 34.31 -79.88 -55.88
C LEU A 233 34.30 -80.29 -57.35
N THR A 234 35.40 -80.86 -57.83
CA THR A 234 35.54 -81.29 -59.23
C THR A 234 35.45 -82.81 -59.31
N ASN A 235 34.55 -83.33 -60.15
CA ASN A 235 34.47 -84.77 -60.42
C ASN A 235 35.63 -85.17 -61.34
N ASN A 236 36.43 -86.16 -60.94
CA ASN A 236 37.58 -86.63 -61.71
C ASN A 236 37.19 -87.67 -62.79
N ASN A 237 35.91 -88.04 -62.88
CA ASN A 237 35.34 -89.04 -63.79
C ASN A 237 35.90 -90.47 -63.64
N ASP A 238 36.56 -90.76 -62.52
CA ASP A 238 37.08 -92.09 -62.13
C ASP A 238 36.41 -92.62 -60.85
N GLY A 239 35.32 -91.98 -60.41
CA GLY A 239 34.64 -92.26 -59.14
C GLY A 239 35.19 -91.45 -57.96
N THR A 240 36.19 -90.59 -58.16
CA THR A 240 36.73 -89.69 -57.13
C THR A 240 36.38 -88.22 -57.39
N TYR A 241 36.43 -87.41 -56.33
CA TYR A 241 36.24 -85.96 -56.39
C TYR A 241 37.46 -85.24 -55.81
N THR A 242 37.90 -84.18 -56.47
CA THR A 242 38.92 -83.26 -55.95
C THR A 242 38.23 -82.08 -55.27
N TYR A 243 38.48 -81.90 -53.98
CA TYR A 243 38.06 -80.72 -53.21
C TYR A 243 39.21 -79.72 -53.14
N LEU A 244 38.98 -78.53 -53.69
CA LEU A 244 39.88 -77.38 -53.55
C LEU A 244 39.23 -76.38 -52.59
N LYS A 245 39.98 -76.00 -51.56
CA LYS A 245 39.61 -74.98 -50.57
C LYS A 245 40.35 -73.68 -50.84
#